data_AF-A0A2T0BPY5-F1
#
_entry.id   AF-A0A2T0BPY5-F1
#
_cell.length_a   1.000
_cell.length_b   1.000
_cell.length_c   1.000
_cell.angle_alpha   90.00
_cell.angle_beta   90.00
_cell.angle_gamma   90.00
#
_symmetry.space_group_name_H-M   'P 1'
#
loop_
_entity.id
_entity.type
_entity.pdbx_description
1 polymer ?
#
loop_
_entity_poly.entity_id
_entity_poly.type
_entity_poly.pdbx_seq_one_letter_code
_entity_poly.pdbx_strand_id
1 'polypeptide(L)' 'MIVDKLKLIINILKGDINMVDLYVCLIVNNRRSFAQVPTKFQDAVRTDLTAIGLDENGNPVQTTQ' A
#
# COMPACT_ATOMS: atom_id res chain seq x y z
N MET A 1 -7.47 -1.44 11.65
CA MET A 1 -6.84 -2.66 11.09
C MET A 1 -7.71 -3.41 10.08
N ILE A 2 -8.88 -3.97 10.46
CA ILE A 2 -9.78 -4.66 9.51
C ILE A 2 -10.58 -3.69 8.63
N VAL A 3 -11.03 -2.58 9.22
CA VAL A 3 -11.86 -1.57 8.54
C VAL A 3 -11.07 -0.84 7.45
N ASP A 4 -9.78 -0.59 7.69
CA ASP A 4 -8.90 0.12 6.76
C ASP A 4 -8.57 -0.74 5.52
N LYS A 5 -8.30 -2.04 5.73
CA LYS A 5 -8.15 -3.02 4.64
C LYS A 5 -9.43 -3.12 3.79
N LEU A 6 -10.59 -3.11 4.44
CA LEU A 6 -11.87 -3.19 3.74
C LEU A 6 -12.14 -1.94 2.89
N LYS A 7 -11.81 -0.75 3.41
CA LYS A 7 -11.91 0.51 2.67
C LYS A 7 -11.03 0.51 1.42
N LEU A 8 -9.78 0.04 1.54
CA LEU A 8 -8.87 -0.05 0.40
C LEU A 8 -9.42 -0.95 -0.71
N ILE A 9 -9.91 -2.14 -0.35
CA ILE A 9 -10.51 -3.09 -1.32
C ILE A 9 -11.76 -2.48 -1.97
N ILE A 10 -12.62 -1.82 -1.20
CA ILE A 10 -13.83 -1.18 -1.71
C ILE A 10 -13.50 -0.03 -2.68
N ASN A 11 -12.49 0.78 -2.40
CA ASN A 11 -12.09 1.89 -3.27
C ASN A 11 -11.52 1.38 -4.61
N ILE A 12 -10.75 0.29 -4.58
CA ILE A 12 -10.25 -0.40 -5.79
C ILE A 12 -11.42 -0.87 -6.67
N LEU A 13 -12.44 -1.49 -6.05
CA LEU A 13 -13.61 -2.00 -6.77
C LEU A 13 -14.52 -0.91 -7.34
N LYS A 14 -14.52 0.29 -6.76
CA LYS A 14 -15.34 1.43 -7.19
C LYS A 14 -14.71 2.26 -8.33
N GLY A 15 -13.44 2.01 -8.67
CA GLY A 15 -12.71 2.78 -9.68
C GLY A 15 -12.29 4.19 -9.22
N ASP A 16 -12.52 4.53 -7.95
CA ASP A 16 -12.15 5.81 -7.32
C ASP A 16 -10.79 5.66 -6.63
N ILE A 17 -9.81 5.16 -7.40
CA ILE A 17 -8.49 4.81 -6.90
C ILE A 17 -7.65 6.08 -6.87
N ASN A 18 -7.26 6.52 -5.68
CA ASN A 18 -6.29 7.61 -5.60
C ASN A 18 -4.89 7.07 -5.99
N MET A 19 -3.96 7.96 -6.34
CA MET A 19 -2.62 7.53 -6.80
C MET A 19 -1.84 6.76 -5.73
N VAL A 20 -2.12 6.97 -4.44
CA VAL A 20 -1.47 6.26 -3.33
C VAL A 20 -1.94 4.80 -3.30
N ASP A 21 -3.26 4.57 -3.35
CA ASP A 21 -3.89 3.25 -3.39
C ASP A 21 -3.35 2.41 -4.58
N LEU A 22 -3.18 3.05 -5.74
CA LEU A 22 -2.62 2.41 -6.93
C LEU A 22 -1.17 1.94 -6.67
N TYR A 23 -0.32 2.80 -6.11
CA TYR A 23 1.08 2.43 -5.86
C TYR A 23 1.22 1.36 -4.77
N VAL A 24 0.41 1.41 -3.71
CA VAL A 24 0.33 0.34 -2.71
C VAL A 24 0.01 -0.98 -3.40
N CYS A 25 -1.01 -1.03 -4.27
CA CYS A 25 -1.37 -2.23 -5.01
C CYS A 25 -0.24 -2.73 -5.92
N LEU A 26 0.44 -1.84 -6.64
CA LEU A 26 1.53 -2.21 -7.54
C LEU A 26 2.73 -2.79 -6.78
N ILE A 27 3.04 -2.26 -5.59
CA ILE A 27 4.11 -2.75 -4.73
C ILE A 27 3.76 -4.14 -4.20
N VAL A 28 2.55 -4.32 -3.65
CA VAL A 28 2.06 -5.63 -3.16
C VAL A 28 2.11 -6.71 -4.24
N ASN A 29 1.86 -6.34 -5.49
CA ASN A 29 1.90 -7.26 -6.63
C ASN A 29 3.30 -7.39 -7.28
N ASN A 30 4.36 -6.85 -6.66
CA ASN A 30 5.73 -6.84 -7.19
C ASN A 30 5.85 -6.26 -8.61
N ARG A 31 4.92 -5.38 -9.01
CA ARG A 31 4.92 -4.74 -10.34
C ARG A 31 5.72 -3.44 -10.36
N ARG A 32 6.03 -2.90 -9.19
CA ARG A 32 6.79 -1.66 -9.00
C ARG A 32 7.50 -1.70 -7.64
N SER A 33 8.70 -1.16 -7.56
CA SER A 33 9.39 -0.98 -6.27
C SER A 33 9.04 0.37 -5.64
N PHE A 34 9.15 0.48 -4.31
CA PHE A 34 8.90 1.73 -3.59
C PHE A 34 9.74 2.91 -4.12
N ALA A 35 10.99 2.66 -4.54
CA ALA A 35 11.86 3.65 -5.14
C ALA A 35 11.32 4.27 -6.45
N GLN A 36 10.42 3.56 -7.15
CA GLN A 36 9.78 4.05 -8.37
C GLN A 36 8.54 4.90 -8.08
N VAL A 37 8.07 4.97 -6.83
CA VAL A 37 6.96 5.85 -6.43
C VAL A 37 7.44 7.31 -6.45
N PRO A 38 6.69 8.24 -7.07
CA PRO A 38 7.02 9.66 -7.03
C PRO A 38 7.14 10.18 -5.59
N THR A 39 8.16 10.99 -5.29
CA THR A 39 8.50 11.46 -3.93
C THR A 39 7.30 12.02 -3.17
N LYS A 40 6.43 12.79 -3.84
CA LYS A 40 5.22 13.38 -3.25
C LYS A 40 4.21 12.36 -2.69
N PHE A 41 4.32 11.08 -3.06
CA PHE A 41 3.44 10.00 -2.61
C PHE A 41 4.15 8.98 -1.72
N GLN A 42 5.49 9.01 -1.60
CA GLN A 42 6.24 7.98 -0.89
C GLN A 42 5.84 7.87 0.59
N ASP A 43 5.72 8.99 1.29
CA ASP A 43 5.35 8.98 2.72
C ASP A 43 3.92 8.45 2.94
N ALA A 44 2.98 8.82 2.06
CA ALA A 44 1.62 8.31 2.10
C ALA A 44 1.56 6.80 1.80
N VAL A 45 2.28 6.35 0.76
CA VAL A 45 2.36 4.92 0.41
C VAL A 45 3.00 4.10 1.53
N ARG A 46 4.07 4.59 2.15
CA ARG A 46 4.72 3.92 3.29
C ARG A 46 3.77 3.82 4.48
N THR A 47 3.05 4.90 4.77
CA THR A 47 2.05 4.95 5.85
C THR A 47 0.97 3.89 5.62
N ASP A 48 0.43 3.80 4.41
CA ASP A 48 -0.62 2.85 4.08
C ASP A 48 -0.11 1.40 4.11
N LEU A 49 1.07 1.11 3.52
CA LEU A 49 1.72 -0.20 3.61
C LEU A 49 1.91 -0.63 5.07
N THR A 50 2.44 0.27 5.90
CA THR A 50 2.66 0.02 7.33
C THR A 50 1.34 -0.22 8.06
N ALA A 51 0.30 0.57 7.76
CA ALA A 51 -1.03 0.43 8.37
C ALA A 51 -1.69 -0.92 8.07
N ILE A 52 -1.37 -1.54 6.93
CA ILE A 52 -1.85 -2.88 6.55
C ILE A 52 -0.90 -4.02 6.97
N GLY A 53 0.22 -3.68 7.62
CA GLY A 53 1.20 -4.62 8.17
C GLY A 53 2.23 -5.10 7.14
N LEU A 54 2.51 -4.29 6.12
CA LEU A 54 3.47 -4.58 5.06
C LEU A 54 4.68 -3.64 5.09
N ASP A 55 5.82 -4.13 4.63
CA ASP A 55 7.02 -3.34 4.37
C ASP A 55 6.97 -2.66 2.99
N GLU A 56 8.02 -1.91 2.64
CA GLU A 56 8.14 -1.22 1.35
C GLU A 56 8.27 -2.16 0.14
N ASN A 57 8.49 -3.46 0.38
CA ASN A 57 8.52 -4.49 -0.65
C ASN A 57 7.15 -5.19 -0.79
N GLY A 58 6.14 -4.79 0.00
CA GLY A 58 4.84 -5.46 0.03
C GLY A 58 4.85 -6.78 0.81
N ASN A 59 5.90 -7.08 1.57
CA ASN A 59 5.99 -8.28 2.40
C ASN A 59 5.43 -8.00 3.80
N PRO A 60 4.88 -9.00 4.51
CA PRO A 60 4.50 -8.84 5.91
C PRO A 60 5.67 -8.34 6.75
N VAL A 61 5.46 -7.27 7.52
CA VAL A 61 6.44 -6.84 8.52
C VAL A 61 6.56 -7.98 9.53
N GLN A 62 7.70 -8.65 9.57
CA GLN A 62 7.96 -9.69 10.55
C GLN A 62 7.99 -9.05 11.93
N THR A 63 6.91 -9.18 12.68
CA THR A 63 6.96 -9.04 14.14
C THR A 63 7.76 -10.23 14.64
N THR A 64 9.06 -10.07 14.87
CA THR A 64 9.80 -11.02 15.68
C THR A 64 9.05 -11.16 17.01
N GLN A 65 8.58 -12.37 17.30
CA GLN A 65 7.84 -12.71 18.51
C GLN A 65 8.67 -12.48 19.76
#